data_AF-R9A376-F1
#
_entry.id   AF-R9A376-F1
#
_cell.length_a   1.000
_cell.length_b   1.000
_cell.length_c   1.000
_cell.angle_alpha   90.00
_cell.angle_beta   90.00
_cell.angle_gamma   90.00
#
_symmetry.space_group_name_H-M   'P 1'
#
loop_
_entity.id
_entity.type
_entity.pdbx_description
1 polymer ?
#
loop_
_entity_poly.entity_id
_entity_poly.type
_entity_poly.pdbx_seq_one_letter_code
_entity_poly.pdbx_strand_id
1 'polypeptide(L)'
;MQKVSTVASRMEMIRDLFYSPMSAFESYFHKTDLGGRDLWLAHLQLILLAPVAKFIGNLIQILLFKVSTVDEETRLTYTQGMGTLFFFYLGFYVVVRLVDSFRMYHQMRDRTKDWEGPEPHVFMISFLPFTSTAIFWIFPAPIPLAMLGVGFLYSLHLAYYYLSHRKEWTSFDFLFFLMKVVLFFLVLLSVPLFVYNLVRTVLF
;
A
#
# COMPACT_ATOMS: atom_id res chain seq x y z
N MET A 1 28.30 11.88 17.34
CA MET A 1 27.19 11.24 16.62
C MET A 1 27.46 11.31 15.13
N GLN A 2 27.80 10.19 14.49
CA GLN A 2 27.88 10.13 13.03
C GLN A 2 26.46 10.36 12.47
N LYS A 3 26.29 11.33 11.57
CA LYS A 3 25.06 11.48 10.78
C LYS A 3 24.93 10.22 9.91
N VAL A 4 24.15 9.24 10.36
CA VAL A 4 23.74 8.14 9.50
C VAL A 4 22.95 8.76 8.36
N SER A 5 23.34 8.48 7.11
CA SER A 5 22.64 9.05 5.96
C SER A 5 21.21 8.49 5.93
N THR A 6 20.20 9.35 5.78
CA THR A 6 18.79 8.94 5.68
C THR A 6 18.55 7.93 4.56
N VAL A 7 19.37 7.98 3.51
CA VAL A 7 19.39 7.01 2.41
C VAL A 7 19.79 5.62 2.90
N ALA A 8 20.85 5.51 3.70
CA ALA A 8 21.29 4.22 4.25
C ALA A 8 20.21 3.62 5.17
N SER A 9 19.63 4.42 6.07
CA SER A 9 18.55 3.96 6.95
C SER A 9 17.31 3.52 6.17
N ARG A 10 16.95 4.21 5.08
CA ARG A 10 15.84 3.80 4.20
C ARG A 10 16.14 2.49 3.47
N MET A 11 17.36 2.31 2.96
CA MET A 11 17.77 1.07 2.30
C MET A 11 17.82 -0.10 3.26
N GLU A 12 18.27 0.13 4.49
CA GLU A 12 18.25 -0.87 5.56
C GLU A 12 16.81 -1.30 5.88
N MET A 13 15.88 -0.35 6.05
CA MET A 13 14.47 -0.65 6.28
C MET A 13 13.85 -1.46 5.12
N ILE A 14 14.10 -1.09 3.87
CA ILE A 14 13.60 -1.84 2.71
C ILE A 14 14.23 -3.23 2.64
N ARG A 15 15.52 -3.37 2.93
CA ARG A 15 16.18 -4.68 2.98
C ARG A 15 15.53 -5.54 4.06
N ASP A 16 15.41 -5.02 5.27
CA ASP A 16 14.84 -5.73 6.41
C ASP A 16 13.39 -6.12 6.14
N LEU A 17 12.63 -5.30 5.39
CA LEU A 17 11.25 -5.61 4.98
C LEU A 17 11.14 -6.94 4.22
N PHE A 18 12.11 -7.27 3.37
CA PHE A 18 12.13 -8.53 2.62
C PHE A 18 12.63 -9.73 3.45
N TYR A 19 13.37 -9.50 4.54
CA TYR A 19 13.81 -10.56 5.45
C TYR A 19 12.78 -10.83 6.56
N SER A 20 12.30 -9.77 7.22
CA SER A 20 11.30 -9.79 8.27
C SER A 20 10.55 -8.46 8.28
N PRO A 21 9.32 -8.43 7.74
CA PRO A 21 8.54 -7.19 7.71
C PRO A 21 8.16 -6.70 9.12
N MET A 22 8.11 -7.58 10.13
CA MET A 22 7.97 -7.20 11.54
C MET A 22 9.21 -6.42 12.05
N SER A 23 10.42 -6.89 11.75
CA SER A 23 11.62 -6.19 12.23
C SER A 23 11.77 -4.83 11.55
N ALA A 24 11.43 -4.72 10.26
CA ALA A 24 11.41 -3.43 9.57
C ALA A 24 10.38 -2.47 10.18
N PHE A 25 9.21 -2.98 10.57
CA PHE A 25 8.16 -2.23 11.25
C PHE A 25 8.64 -1.69 12.60
N GLU A 26 9.16 -2.55 13.48
CA GLU A 26 9.69 -2.15 14.78
C GLU A 26 10.88 -1.18 14.65
N SER A 27 11.80 -1.46 13.71
CA SER A 27 12.97 -0.62 13.42
C SER A 27 12.58 0.82 13.08
N TYR A 28 11.50 1.04 12.33
CA TYR A 28 11.01 2.39 12.04
C TYR A 28 10.58 3.13 13.31
N PHE A 29 9.80 2.49 14.19
CA PHE A 29 9.32 3.15 15.41
C PHE A 29 10.41 3.36 16.46
N HIS A 30 11.52 2.61 16.36
CA HIS A 30 12.68 2.78 17.23
C HIS A 30 13.74 3.75 16.67
N LYS A 31 13.81 3.93 15.34
CA LYS A 31 14.77 4.84 14.68
C LYS A 31 14.09 6.19 14.39
N THR A 32 14.47 7.23 15.12
CA THR A 32 13.97 8.62 14.97
C THR A 32 14.37 9.32 13.65
N ASP A 33 15.05 8.63 12.74
CA ASP A 33 15.79 9.26 11.63
C ASP A 33 15.01 9.32 10.31
N LEU A 34 13.84 8.66 10.23
CA LEU A 34 13.03 8.57 9.02
C LEU A 34 11.78 9.45 9.12
N GLY A 35 11.68 10.44 8.22
CA GLY A 35 10.52 11.33 8.12
C GLY A 35 9.52 10.90 7.04
N GLY A 36 8.41 11.65 6.92
CA GLY A 36 7.35 11.37 5.94
C GLY A 36 7.83 11.38 4.47
N ARG A 37 8.86 12.17 4.14
CA ARG A 37 9.48 12.16 2.80
C ARG A 37 10.19 10.84 2.52
N ASP A 38 10.95 10.32 3.48
CA ASP A 38 11.67 9.06 3.31
C ASP A 38 10.71 7.88 3.21
N LEU A 39 9.61 7.93 3.95
CA LEU A 39 8.53 6.94 3.87
C LEU A 39 7.82 6.97 2.51
N TRP A 40 7.58 8.15 1.94
CA TRP A 40 7.10 8.28 0.55
C TRP A 40 8.09 7.68 -0.44
N LEU A 41 9.38 8.02 -0.32
CA LEU A 41 10.41 7.48 -1.21
C LEU A 41 10.52 5.96 -1.09
N ALA A 42 10.34 5.38 0.10
CA ALA A 42 10.32 3.94 0.29
C ALA A 42 9.14 3.28 -0.45
N HIS A 43 7.94 3.84 -0.32
CA HIS A 43 6.78 3.36 -1.09
C HIS A 43 7.01 3.50 -2.58
N LEU A 44 7.52 4.65 -3.03
CA LEU A 44 7.80 4.89 -4.44
C LEU A 44 8.80 3.88 -5.00
N GLN A 45 9.85 3.54 -4.25
CA GLN A 45 10.82 2.51 -4.62
C GLN A 45 10.16 1.14 -4.77
N LEU A 46 9.26 0.77 -3.86
CA LEU A 46 8.51 -0.49 -3.93
C LEU A 46 7.45 -0.47 -5.05
N ILE A 47 6.76 0.65 -5.28
CA ILE A 47 5.80 0.84 -6.38
C ILE A 47 6.47 0.64 -7.73
N LEU A 48 7.68 1.19 -7.90
CA LEU A 48 8.47 1.03 -9.12
C LEU A 48 8.92 -0.42 -9.36
N LEU A 49 8.94 -1.29 -8.34
CA LEU A 49 9.18 -2.71 -8.54
C LEU A 49 8.02 -3.37 -9.29
N ALA A 50 6.79 -2.88 -9.20
CA ALA A 50 5.64 -3.50 -9.85
C ALA A 50 5.77 -3.56 -11.39
N PRO A 51 6.03 -2.44 -12.11
CA PRO A 51 6.25 -2.50 -13.56
C PRO A 51 7.50 -3.30 -13.93
N VAL A 52 8.57 -3.24 -13.12
CA VAL A 52 9.81 -4.00 -13.37
C VAL A 52 9.57 -5.51 -13.23
N ALA A 53 8.96 -5.95 -12.12
CA ALA A 53 8.60 -7.34 -11.88
C ALA A 53 7.64 -7.85 -12.94
N LYS A 54 6.65 -7.03 -13.35
CA LYS A 54 5.72 -7.39 -14.43
C LYS A 54 6.40 -7.54 -15.77
N PHE A 55 7.33 -6.64 -16.11
CA PHE A 55 8.13 -6.76 -17.33
C PHE A 55 8.93 -8.07 -17.34
N ILE A 56 9.61 -8.40 -16.23
CA ILE A 56 10.36 -9.65 -16.08
C ILE A 56 9.41 -10.86 -16.18
N GLY A 57 8.26 -10.82 -15.50
CA GLY A 57 7.27 -11.89 -15.56
C GLY A 57 6.71 -12.11 -16.97
N ASN A 58 6.42 -11.03 -17.71
CA ASN A 58 6.01 -11.10 -19.11
C ASN A 58 7.12 -11.67 -19.99
N LEU A 59 8.39 -11.28 -19.78
CA LEU A 59 9.54 -11.82 -20.50
C LEU A 59 9.67 -13.34 -20.26
N ILE A 60 9.59 -13.78 -19.01
CA ILE A 60 9.63 -15.21 -18.65
C ILE A 60 8.48 -15.96 -19.32
N GLN A 61 7.25 -15.44 -19.25
CA GLN A 61 6.09 -16.05 -19.88
C GLN A 61 6.25 -16.18 -21.39
N ILE A 62 6.67 -15.10 -22.07
CA ILE A 62 6.88 -15.11 -23.52
C ILE A 62 7.97 -16.12 -23.91
N LEU A 63 9.07 -16.21 -23.15
CA LEU A 63 10.11 -17.20 -23.39
C LEU A 63 9.61 -18.63 -23.19
N LEU A 64 8.85 -18.88 -22.13
CA LEU A 64 8.26 -20.20 -21.86
C LEU A 64 7.26 -20.60 -22.96
N PHE A 65 6.32 -19.71 -23.32
CA PHE A 65 5.32 -19.96 -24.37
C PHE A 65 5.94 -20.15 -25.76
N LYS A 66 7.04 -19.45 -26.05
CA LYS A 66 7.79 -19.63 -27.30
C LYS A 66 8.46 -21.02 -27.38
N VAL A 67 8.78 -21.62 -26.24
CA VAL A 67 9.40 -22.95 -26.15
C VAL A 67 8.35 -24.08 -26.14
N SER A 68 7.11 -23.82 -25.70
CA SER A 68 6.06 -24.85 -25.56
C SER A 68 5.07 -25.02 -26.74
N THR A 69 5.14 -24.18 -27.78
CA THR A 69 4.42 -24.30 -29.09
C THR A 69 2.87 -24.31 -29.07
N VAL A 70 2.31 -23.62 -30.08
CA VAL A 70 0.93 -23.70 -30.62
C VAL A 70 -0.21 -23.14 -29.76
N ASP A 71 -0.39 -21.81 -29.72
CA ASP A 71 -1.71 -21.19 -29.84
C ASP A 71 -1.58 -19.66 -30.06
N GLU A 72 -2.07 -19.19 -31.20
CA GLU A 72 -1.90 -17.82 -31.71
C GLU A 72 -2.89 -16.78 -31.13
N GLU A 73 -3.72 -17.12 -30.15
CA GLU A 73 -4.82 -16.24 -29.75
C GLU A 73 -4.47 -15.21 -28.66
N THR A 74 -3.36 -15.39 -27.92
CA THR A 74 -2.98 -14.44 -26.86
C THR A 74 -1.71 -13.68 -27.24
N ARG A 75 -1.86 -12.50 -27.85
CA ARG A 75 -0.74 -11.58 -28.11
C ARG A 75 -0.23 -10.99 -26.80
N LEU A 76 0.60 -11.74 -26.08
CA LEU A 76 1.31 -11.26 -24.89
C LEU A 76 2.34 -10.22 -25.32
N THR A 77 2.23 -9.01 -24.79
CA THR A 77 3.21 -7.93 -25.02
C THR A 77 4.07 -7.74 -23.77
N TYR A 78 5.36 -7.44 -23.94
CA TYR A 78 6.28 -7.21 -22.82
C TYR A 78 5.79 -6.15 -21.82
N THR A 79 5.08 -5.13 -22.31
CA THR A 79 4.60 -4.00 -21.50
C THR A 79 3.19 -4.18 -20.96
N GLN A 80 2.54 -5.30 -21.25
CA GLN A 80 1.16 -5.53 -20.87
C GLN A 80 0.97 -5.47 -19.34
N GLY A 81 0.08 -4.59 -18.90
CA GLY A 81 -0.27 -4.41 -17.49
C GLY A 81 0.74 -3.62 -16.64
N MET A 82 1.92 -3.22 -17.17
CA MET A 82 2.90 -2.46 -16.40
C MET A 82 2.34 -1.13 -15.87
N GLY A 83 1.67 -0.36 -16.73
CA GLY A 83 1.06 0.92 -16.35
C GLY A 83 -0.07 0.73 -15.33
N THR A 84 -0.96 -0.24 -15.56
CA THR A 84 -2.05 -0.57 -14.64
C THR A 84 -1.54 -0.90 -13.25
N LEU A 85 -0.47 -1.70 -13.14
CA LEU A 85 0.13 -2.05 -11.86
C LEU A 85 0.81 -0.86 -11.17
N PHE A 86 1.53 -0.03 -11.93
CA PHE A 86 2.11 1.19 -11.39
C PHE A 86 1.03 2.11 -10.80
N PHE A 87 -0.04 2.38 -11.54
CA PHE A 87 -1.15 3.22 -11.06
C PHE A 87 -1.95 2.56 -9.93
N PHE A 88 -2.07 1.22 -9.92
CA PHE A 88 -2.70 0.50 -8.83
C PHE A 88 -1.98 0.73 -7.49
N TYR A 89 -0.67 0.47 -7.43
CA TYR A 89 0.07 0.69 -6.18
C TYR A 89 0.21 2.18 -5.82
N LEU A 90 0.30 3.07 -6.81
CA LEU A 90 0.28 4.52 -6.58
C LEU A 90 -1.07 4.97 -6.00
N GLY A 91 -2.18 4.51 -6.56
CA GLY A 91 -3.53 4.79 -6.05
C GLY A 91 -3.72 4.21 -4.65
N PHE A 92 -3.21 3.01 -4.40
CA PHE A 92 -3.22 2.40 -3.08
C PHE A 92 -2.43 3.21 -2.05
N TYR A 93 -1.25 3.72 -2.40
CA TYR A 93 -0.49 4.64 -1.55
C TYR A 93 -1.33 5.87 -1.18
N VAL A 94 -2.04 6.47 -2.14
CA VAL A 94 -2.91 7.63 -1.88
C VAL A 94 -4.03 7.26 -0.91
N VAL A 95 -4.64 6.08 -1.07
CA VAL A 95 -5.66 5.57 -0.13
C VAL A 95 -5.06 5.46 1.28
N VAL A 96 -3.93 4.77 1.47
CA VAL A 96 -3.29 4.63 2.79
C VAL A 96 -2.92 5.99 3.38
N ARG A 97 -2.43 6.92 2.55
CA ARG A 97 -2.10 8.28 2.99
C ARG A 97 -3.32 9.06 3.46
N LEU A 98 -4.47 8.87 2.81
CA LEU A 98 -5.75 9.44 3.22
C LEU A 98 -6.26 8.81 4.52
N VAL A 99 -6.07 7.50 4.73
CA VAL A 99 -6.38 6.82 6.01
C VAL A 99 -5.57 7.42 7.16
N ASP A 100 -4.27 7.60 6.98
CA ASP A 100 -3.41 8.25 7.96
C ASP A 100 -3.86 9.70 8.24
N SER A 101 -4.29 10.41 7.20
CA SER A 101 -4.74 11.81 7.30
C SER A 101 -6.14 11.93 7.91
N PHE A 102 -6.95 10.86 7.90
CA PHE A 102 -8.30 10.83 8.48
C PHE A 102 -8.30 11.19 9.97
N ARG A 103 -7.18 10.94 10.67
CA ARG A 103 -6.97 11.42 12.05
C ARG A 103 -7.19 12.93 12.17
N MET A 104 -6.61 13.73 11.27
CA MET A 104 -6.71 15.19 11.32
C MET A 104 -8.16 15.66 11.22
N TYR A 105 -8.97 14.98 10.41
CA TYR A 105 -10.38 15.28 10.25
C TYR A 105 -11.18 15.06 11.54
N HIS A 106 -10.94 13.95 12.24
CA HIS A 106 -11.61 13.67 13.50
C HIS A 106 -11.19 14.61 14.64
N GLN A 107 -9.89 14.94 14.75
CA GLN A 107 -9.41 15.91 15.74
C GLN A 107 -9.97 17.32 15.52
N MET A 108 -10.22 17.72 14.27
CA MET A 108 -10.79 19.04 13.97
C MET A 108 -12.30 19.12 14.24
N ARG A 109 -13.04 18.03 14.06
CA ARG A 109 -14.51 18.02 14.17
C ARG A 109 -15.03 17.98 15.61
N ASP A 110 -14.33 17.32 16.53
CA ASP A 110 -14.84 17.05 17.89
C ASP A 110 -13.82 17.48 18.95
N ARG A 111 -13.66 18.80 19.13
CA ARG A 111 -12.73 19.39 20.12
C ARG A 111 -13.10 19.06 21.57
N THR A 112 -14.31 18.57 21.80
CA THR A 112 -14.85 18.25 23.14
C THR A 112 -14.61 16.81 23.56
N LYS A 113 -14.14 15.96 22.65
CA LYS A 113 -13.86 14.55 22.92
C LYS A 113 -12.37 14.33 22.75
N ASP A 114 -11.69 13.98 23.84
CA ASP A 114 -10.28 13.57 23.82
C ASP A 114 -10.18 12.23 23.08
N TRP A 115 -10.17 12.30 21.75
CA TRP A 115 -9.98 11.13 20.91
C TRP A 115 -8.49 10.91 20.68
N GLU A 116 -7.95 9.88 21.33
CA GLU A 116 -6.61 9.37 21.08
C GLU A 116 -6.57 8.55 19.78
N GLY A 117 -6.64 9.26 18.65
CA GLY A 117 -6.49 8.68 17.32
C GLY A 117 -5.10 8.06 17.08
N PRO A 118 -4.94 7.30 15.99
CA PRO A 118 -3.69 6.61 15.67
C PRO A 118 -2.54 7.61 15.48
N GLU A 119 -1.33 7.21 15.85
CA GLU A 119 -0.12 8.02 15.63
C GLU A 119 0.10 8.32 14.14
N PRO A 120 0.73 9.46 13.78
CA PRO A 120 0.94 9.76 12.37
C PRO A 120 1.86 8.69 11.77
N HIS A 121 1.66 8.35 10.50
CA HIS A 121 2.47 7.40 9.75
C HIS A 121 2.26 5.92 10.07
N VAL A 122 1.43 5.56 11.07
CA VAL A 122 1.21 4.15 11.44
C VAL A 122 0.75 3.32 10.26
N PHE A 123 -0.30 3.73 9.55
CA PHE A 123 -0.78 2.94 8.40
C PHE A 123 0.23 2.98 7.25
N MET A 124 0.87 4.12 7.02
CA MET A 124 1.90 4.22 6.00
C MET A 124 3.05 3.22 6.24
N ILE A 125 3.54 3.04 7.46
CA ILE A 125 4.60 2.07 7.75
C ILE A 125 4.06 0.63 7.70
N SER A 126 2.89 0.40 8.31
CA SER A 126 2.26 -0.91 8.36
C SER A 126 1.97 -1.48 6.97
N PHE A 127 1.77 -0.64 5.95
CA PHE A 127 1.47 -1.05 4.57
C PHE A 127 2.69 -1.12 3.63
N LEU A 128 3.91 -0.97 4.15
CA LEU A 128 5.12 -1.33 3.40
C LEU A 128 5.13 -2.80 2.93
N PRO A 129 4.72 -3.80 3.75
CA PRO A 129 4.64 -5.20 3.30
C PRO A 129 3.62 -5.41 2.18
N PHE A 130 2.48 -4.70 2.21
CA PHE A 130 1.56 -4.73 1.07
C PHE A 130 2.23 -4.18 -0.18
N THR A 131 2.94 -3.05 -0.09
CA THR A 131 3.61 -2.44 -1.24
C THR A 131 4.74 -3.34 -1.78
N SER A 132 5.44 -4.08 -0.92
CA SER A 132 6.49 -5.02 -1.35
C SER A 132 5.96 -6.24 -2.10
N THR A 133 4.65 -6.54 -2.01
CA THR A 133 4.02 -7.58 -2.86
C THR A 133 4.18 -7.31 -4.36
N ALA A 134 4.54 -6.07 -4.73
CA ALA A 134 4.88 -5.67 -6.09
C ALA A 134 5.89 -6.62 -6.77
N ILE A 135 6.79 -7.23 -6.00
CA ILE A 135 7.79 -8.17 -6.53
C ILE A 135 7.15 -9.46 -7.09
N PHE A 136 6.01 -9.89 -6.55
CA PHE A 136 5.40 -11.15 -6.93
C PHE A 136 4.73 -11.12 -8.30
N TRP A 137 4.60 -9.94 -8.93
CA TRP A 137 4.14 -9.82 -10.32
C TRP A 137 5.08 -10.42 -11.37
N ILE A 138 6.24 -10.93 -10.94
CA ILE A 138 7.10 -11.83 -11.73
C ILE A 138 6.42 -13.17 -12.02
N PHE A 139 5.56 -13.65 -11.12
CA PHE A 139 4.86 -14.92 -11.26
C PHE A 139 3.56 -14.76 -12.05
N PRO A 140 3.13 -15.80 -12.80
CA PRO A 140 1.80 -15.82 -13.40
C PRO A 140 0.70 -15.87 -12.32
N ALA A 141 -0.51 -15.46 -12.71
CA ALA A 141 -1.70 -15.65 -11.88
C ALA A 141 -1.87 -17.14 -11.54
N PRO A 142 -2.37 -17.49 -10.33
CA PRO A 142 -3.00 -16.64 -9.32
C PRO A 142 -2.04 -16.10 -8.23
N ILE A 143 -0.74 -16.42 -8.30
CA ILE A 143 0.23 -16.15 -7.22
C ILE A 143 0.28 -14.67 -6.80
N PRO A 144 0.37 -13.67 -7.71
CA PRO A 144 0.39 -12.26 -7.32
C PRO A 144 -0.86 -11.82 -6.53
N LEU A 145 -2.04 -12.36 -6.88
CA LEU A 145 -3.30 -12.03 -6.22
C LEU A 145 -3.37 -12.61 -4.81
N ALA A 146 -2.89 -13.84 -4.62
CA ALA A 146 -2.79 -14.44 -3.30
C ALA A 146 -1.82 -13.63 -2.41
N MET A 147 -0.66 -13.24 -2.95
CA MET A 147 0.32 -12.44 -2.23
C MET A 147 -0.18 -11.04 -1.88
N LEU A 148 -0.97 -10.40 -2.75
CA LEU A 148 -1.69 -9.16 -2.43
C LEU A 148 -2.60 -9.31 -1.22
N GLY A 149 -3.41 -10.38 -1.19
CA GLY A 149 -4.30 -10.66 -0.05
C GLY A 149 -3.55 -10.88 1.25
N VAL A 150 -2.51 -11.73 1.22
CA VAL A 150 -1.65 -11.98 2.39
C VAL A 150 -0.96 -10.70 2.85
N GLY A 151 -0.38 -9.93 1.93
CA GLY A 151 0.29 -8.66 2.25
C GLY A 151 -0.67 -7.64 2.84
N PHE A 152 -1.91 -7.59 2.36
CA PHE A 152 -2.95 -6.68 2.88
C PHE A 152 -3.34 -7.05 4.31
N LEU A 153 -3.65 -8.33 4.56
CA LEU A 153 -4.02 -8.82 5.89
C LEU A 153 -2.86 -8.65 6.89
N TYR A 154 -1.64 -8.95 6.46
CA TYR A 154 -0.46 -8.76 7.29
C TYR A 154 -0.23 -7.28 7.64
N SER A 155 -0.44 -6.38 6.68
CA SER A 155 -0.34 -4.94 6.91
C SER A 155 -1.39 -4.44 7.90
N LEU A 156 -2.63 -4.93 7.81
CA LEU A 156 -3.67 -4.64 8.81
C LEU A 156 -3.30 -5.20 10.19
N HIS A 157 -2.73 -6.40 10.24
CA HIS A 157 -2.26 -6.98 11.49
C HIS A 157 -1.17 -6.12 12.14
N LEU A 158 -0.18 -5.62 11.38
CA LEU A 158 0.84 -4.71 11.92
C LEU A 158 0.24 -3.40 12.46
N ALA A 159 -0.71 -2.81 11.73
CA ALA A 159 -1.40 -1.60 12.18
C ALA A 159 -2.13 -1.85 13.50
N TYR A 160 -2.87 -2.95 13.61
CA TYR A 160 -3.56 -3.35 14.83
C TYR A 160 -2.57 -3.68 15.97
N TYR A 161 -1.49 -4.41 15.68
CA TYR A 161 -0.47 -4.78 16.65
C TYR A 161 0.10 -3.53 17.33
N TYR A 162 0.46 -2.52 16.55
CA TYR A 162 0.97 -1.27 17.09
C TYR A 162 -0.05 -0.51 17.93
N LEU A 163 -1.27 -0.37 17.43
CA LEU A 163 -2.32 0.37 18.14
C LEU A 163 -2.74 -0.33 19.44
N SER A 164 -2.79 -1.65 19.44
CA SER A 164 -3.09 -2.43 20.66
C SER A 164 -1.97 -2.33 21.69
N HIS A 165 -0.69 -2.36 21.29
CA HIS A 165 0.43 -2.32 22.23
C HIS A 165 0.79 -0.92 22.73
N ARG A 166 0.62 0.12 21.90
CA ARG A 166 1.02 1.50 22.24
C ARG A 166 -0.13 2.41 22.65
N LYS A 167 -1.36 2.08 22.25
CA LYS A 167 -2.56 2.89 22.52
C LYS A 167 -3.67 2.10 23.21
N GLU A 168 -3.42 0.86 23.61
CA GLU A 168 -4.38 -0.01 24.29
C GLU A 168 -5.70 -0.19 23.52
N TRP A 169 -5.67 -0.06 22.19
CA TRP A 169 -6.85 -0.25 21.36
C TRP A 169 -7.33 -1.70 21.42
N THR A 170 -8.63 -1.89 21.65
CA THR A 170 -9.25 -3.21 21.51
C THR A 170 -9.47 -3.56 20.04
N SER A 171 -9.68 -4.84 19.74
CA SER A 171 -10.07 -5.29 18.39
C SER A 171 -11.33 -4.58 17.88
N PHE A 172 -12.27 -4.27 18.78
CA PHE A 172 -13.49 -3.55 18.43
C PHE A 172 -13.20 -2.10 18.03
N ASP A 173 -12.32 -1.40 18.76
CA ASP A 173 -11.94 -0.03 18.42
C ASP A 173 -11.29 0.06 17.05
N PHE A 174 -10.40 -0.89 16.75
CA PHE A 174 -9.77 -1.00 15.45
C PHE A 174 -10.79 -1.29 14.33
N LEU A 175 -11.72 -2.22 14.56
CA LEU A 175 -12.80 -2.51 13.60
C LEU A 175 -13.69 -1.30 13.36
N PHE A 176 -14.12 -0.60 14.41
CA PHE A 176 -14.92 0.62 14.30
C PHE A 176 -14.18 1.72 13.55
N PHE A 177 -12.87 1.86 13.77
CA PHE A 177 -12.04 2.77 12.99
C PHE A 177 -12.05 2.39 11.51
N LEU A 178 -11.82 1.12 11.17
CA LEU A 178 -11.87 0.65 9.78
C LEU A 178 -13.24 0.90 9.13
N MET A 179 -14.34 0.67 9.85
CA MET A 179 -15.68 0.97 9.35
C MET A 179 -15.88 2.46 9.06
N LYS A 180 -15.37 3.35 9.91
CA LYS A 180 -15.42 4.81 9.67
C LYS A 180 -14.58 5.21 8.46
N VAL A 181 -13.41 4.60 8.29
CA VAL A 181 -12.54 4.79 7.12
C VAL A 181 -13.24 4.34 5.84
N VAL A 182 -13.88 3.17 5.85
CA VAL A 182 -14.66 2.67 4.71
C VAL A 182 -15.81 3.63 4.39
N LEU A 183 -16.55 4.09 5.40
CA LEU A 183 -17.61 5.07 5.21
C LEU A 183 -17.08 6.38 4.60
N PHE A 184 -15.93 6.86 5.08
CA PHE A 184 -15.26 8.04 4.53
C PHE A 184 -14.95 7.89 3.04
N PHE A 185 -14.38 6.75 2.63
CA PHE A 185 -14.11 6.50 1.21
C PHE A 185 -15.38 6.32 0.38
N LEU A 186 -16.43 5.70 0.91
CA LEU A 186 -17.72 5.58 0.23
C LEU A 186 -18.33 6.97 -0.04
N VAL A 187 -18.26 7.87 0.93
CA VAL A 187 -18.68 9.27 0.75
C VAL A 187 -17.79 10.00 -0.24
N LEU A 188 -16.47 9.78 -0.19
CA LEU A 188 -15.55 10.40 -1.15
C LEU A 188 -15.82 9.94 -2.59
N LEU A 189 -16.17 8.66 -2.78
CA LEU A 189 -16.52 8.06 -4.08
C LEU A 189 -17.91 8.48 -4.58
N SER A 190 -18.83 8.86 -3.70
CA SER A 190 -20.17 9.29 -4.12
C SER A 190 -20.13 10.61 -4.92
N VAL A 191 -19.18 11.49 -4.63
CA VAL A 191 -18.99 12.78 -5.33
C VAL A 191 -18.67 12.59 -6.82
N PRO A 192 -17.59 11.89 -7.24
CA PRO A 192 -17.32 11.68 -8.65
C PRO A 192 -18.40 10.84 -9.33
N LEU A 193 -19.02 9.90 -8.61
CA LEU A 193 -20.13 9.10 -9.16
C LEU A 193 -21.36 9.97 -9.44
N PHE A 194 -21.69 10.91 -8.55
CA PHE A 194 -22.75 11.89 -8.76
C PHE A 194 -22.44 12.79 -9.97
N VAL A 195 -21.22 13.32 -10.06
CA VAL A 195 -20.78 14.14 -11.21
C VAL A 195 -20.87 13.36 -12.52
N TYR A 196 -20.37 12.11 -12.54
CA TYR A 196 -20.47 11.24 -13.70
C TYR A 196 -21.92 11.03 -14.14
N ASN A 197 -22.82 10.75 -13.20
CA ASN A 197 -24.24 10.56 -13.51
C ASN A 197 -24.91 11.85 -13.98
N LEU A 198 -24.54 13.02 -13.44
CA LEU A 198 -25.03 14.32 -13.90
C LEU A 198 -24.59 14.56 -15.34
N VAL A 199 -23.30 14.43 -15.63
CA VAL A 199 -22.73 14.58 -16.98
C VAL A 199 -23.41 13.62 -17.96
N ARG A 200 -23.57 12.36 -17.58
CA ARG A 200 -24.27 11.36 -18.38
C ARG A 200 -25.72 11.77 -18.66
N THR A 201 -26.45 12.27 -17.67
CA THR A 201 -27.88 12.64 -17.81
C THR A 201 -28.09 13.94 -18.59
N VAL A 202 -27.09 14.84 -18.61
CA VAL A 202 -27.17 16.12 -19.35
C VAL A 202 -26.66 15.99 -20.79
N LEU A 203 -25.69 15.10 -21.05
CA LEU A 203 -25.10 14.90 -22.38
C LEU A 203 -25.77 13.80 -23.21
N PHE A 204 -26.56 12.91 -22.60
CA PHE A 204 -27.37 11.88 -23.28
C PHE A 204 -28.85 12.11 -22.99
#